data_AF-A0ABC8RTL3-F1
#
_entry.id   AF-A0ABC8RTL3-F1
#
_cell.length_a   1.000
_cell.length_b   1.000
_cell.length_c   1.000
_cell.angle_alpha   90.00
_cell.angle_beta   90.00
_cell.angle_gamma   90.00
#
_symmetry.space_group_name_H-M   'P 1'
#
loop_
_entity.id
_entity.type
_entity.pdbx_description
1 polymer ?
#
loop_
_entity_poly.entity_id
_entity_poly.type
_entity_poly.pdbx_seq_one_letter_code
_entity_poly.pdbx_strand_id
1 'polypeptide(L)'
;MAAPDLLFGLRNNFYLGAYQAAINNSDVPNLSPEDVIERDSLVYRSYIALGSYQLVINEIDSSAATPLQAVKLLALYLSNPENKETTISGIHEWLGDPAVGNNPILRLIAGIMFMHEQDYNEALKHTNAGGTMEL
;
A
#
# COMPACT_ATOMS: atom_id res chain seq x y z
N MET A 1 -22.40 19.06 6.49
CA MET A 1 -21.12 19.61 5.99
C MET A 1 -20.13 18.46 6.01
N ALA A 2 -19.65 18.01 4.85
CA ALA A 2 -18.54 17.06 4.82
C ALA A 2 -17.33 17.76 5.46
N ALA A 3 -16.70 17.13 6.45
CA ALA A 3 -15.47 17.64 7.04
C ALA A 3 -14.41 17.80 5.92
N PRO A 4 -13.52 18.81 6.01
CA PRO A 4 -12.44 18.94 5.05
C PRO A 4 -11.60 17.65 5.04
N ASP A 5 -11.39 17.07 3.85
CA ASP A 5 -10.54 15.89 3.66
C ASP A 5 -9.09 16.30 3.95
N LEU A 6 -8.65 16.05 5.18
CA LEU A 6 -7.34 16.46 5.68
C LEU A 6 -6.19 15.79 4.90
N LEU A 7 -6.45 14.62 4.31
CA LEU A 7 -5.50 13.85 3.50
C LEU A 7 -5.49 14.23 2.02
N PHE A 8 -6.34 15.17 1.58
CA PHE A 8 -6.47 15.52 0.17
C PHE A 8 -5.14 15.98 -0.44
N GLY A 9 -4.43 16.86 0.26
CA GLY A 9 -3.12 17.35 -0.20
C GLY A 9 -2.08 16.24 -0.29
N LEU A 10 -2.11 15.30 0.65
CA LEU A 10 -1.20 14.15 0.67
C LEU A 10 -1.47 13.20 -0.50
N ARG A 11 -2.73 12.81 -0.70
CA ARG A 11 -3.19 12.00 -1.84
C ARG A 11 -2.80 12.65 -3.17
N ASN A 12 -3.07 13.94 -3.32
CA ASN A 12 -2.76 14.68 -4.54
C ASN A 12 -1.25 14.65 -4.85
N ASN A 13 -0.39 14.90 -3.86
CA ASN A 13 1.05 14.81 -4.04
C ASN A 13 1.51 13.40 -4.43
N PHE A 14 0.94 12.37 -3.81
CA PHE A 14 1.25 10.98 -4.12
C PHE A 14 0.89 10.62 -5.58
N TYR A 15 -0.33 10.94 -6.03
CA TYR A 15 -0.78 10.61 -7.39
C TYR A 15 -0.08 11.43 -8.47
N LEU A 16 0.42 12.63 -8.15
CA LEU A 16 1.25 13.43 -9.05
C LEU A 16 2.71 12.94 -9.13
N GLY A 17 3.09 11.92 -8.35
CA GLY A 17 4.46 11.45 -8.25
C GLY A 17 5.39 12.37 -7.43
N ALA A 18 4.83 13.36 -6.73
CA ALA A 18 5.56 14.25 -5.83
C ALA A 18 5.79 13.59 -4.47
N TYR A 19 6.41 12.39 -4.46
CA TYR A 19 6.58 11.54 -3.28
C TYR A 19 7.31 12.24 -2.12
N GLN A 20 8.35 13.03 -2.42
CA GLN A 20 9.08 13.79 -1.41
C GLN A 20 8.18 14.86 -0.75
N ALA A 21 7.32 15.51 -1.54
CA ALA A 21 6.36 16.48 -1.01
C ALA A 21 5.28 15.79 -0.18
N ALA A 22 4.82 14.61 -0.58
CA ALA A 22 3.89 13.80 0.21
C ALA A 22 4.50 13.47 1.60
N ILE A 23 5.74 13.00 1.64
CA ILE A 23 6.44 12.71 2.90
C ILE A 23 6.58 13.98 3.76
N ASN A 24 7.02 15.09 3.18
CA ASN A 24 7.21 16.34 3.92
C ASN A 24 5.89 16.92 4.46
N ASN A 25 4.76 16.72 3.76
CA ASN A 25 3.43 17.19 4.17
C ASN A 25 2.61 16.09 4.89
N SER A 26 3.27 15.03 5.38
CA SER A 26 2.60 13.95 6.11
C SER A 26 2.19 14.34 7.53
N ASP A 27 2.82 15.36 8.11
CA ASP A 27 2.50 15.82 9.46
C ASP A 27 1.17 16.60 9.46
N VAL A 28 0.07 15.85 9.52
CA VAL A 28 -1.29 16.38 9.57
C VAL A 28 -1.87 16.15 10.97
N PRO A 29 -2.19 17.21 11.73
CA PRO A 29 -2.75 17.08 13.07
C PRO A 29 -4.24 16.74 13.04
N ASN A 30 -4.75 16.14 14.14
CA ASN A 30 -6.17 15.78 14.34
C ASN A 30 -6.74 14.73 13.38
N LEU A 31 -5.92 13.78 12.96
CA LEU A 31 -6.38 12.64 12.15
C LEU A 31 -7.11 11.60 13.00
N SER A 32 -8.16 11.02 12.43
CA SER A 32 -8.82 9.84 13.01
C SER A 32 -7.90 8.62 12.89
N PRO A 33 -8.09 7.55 13.67
CA PRO A 33 -7.27 6.34 13.57
C PRO A 33 -7.26 5.74 12.15
N GLU A 34 -8.38 5.83 11.43
CA GLU A 34 -8.49 5.44 10.03
C GLU A 34 -7.63 6.33 9.10
N ASP A 35 -7.68 7.65 9.29
CA ASP A 35 -6.90 8.59 8.50
C ASP A 35 -5.40 8.49 8.78
N VAL A 36 -5.01 8.13 10.01
CA VAL A 36 -3.60 7.87 10.37
C VAL A 36 -3.07 6.66 9.59
N ILE A 37 -3.85 5.57 9.53
CA ILE A 37 -3.47 4.37 8.77
C ILE A 37 -3.33 4.70 7.29
N GLU A 38 -4.26 5.49 6.75
CA GLU A 38 -4.21 5.87 5.34
C GLU A 38 -3.03 6.80 5.03
N ARG A 39 -2.79 7.81 5.86
CA ARG A 39 -1.60 8.67 5.78
C ARG A 39 -0.33 7.82 5.76
N ASP A 40 -0.18 6.93 6.73
CA ASP A 40 1.00 6.09 6.86
C ASP A 40 1.17 5.18 5.64
N SER A 41 0.06 4.63 5.10
CA SER A 41 0.07 3.86 3.86
C SER A 41 0.61 4.67 2.67
N LEU A 42 0.15 5.91 2.50
CA LEU A 42 0.62 6.81 1.43
C LEU A 42 2.08 7.22 1.60
N VAL A 43 2.51 7.48 2.84
CA VAL A 43 3.90 7.83 3.16
C VAL A 43 4.83 6.67 2.90
N TYR A 44 4.52 5.47 3.38
CA TYR A 44 5.36 4.29 3.13
C TYR A 44 5.40 3.92 1.64
N ARG A 45 4.29 4.04 0.92
CA ARG A 45 4.29 3.84 -0.55
C ARG A 45 5.11 4.91 -1.27
N SER A 46 5.14 6.14 -0.77
CA SER A 46 6.04 7.19 -1.27
C SER A 46 7.50 6.80 -1.07
N TYR A 47 7.87 6.24 0.10
CA TYR A 47 9.22 5.72 0.33
C TYR A 47 9.58 4.56 -0.61
N ILE A 48 8.65 3.63 -0.86
CA ILE A 48 8.84 2.55 -1.85
C ILE A 48 9.11 3.15 -3.23
N ALA A 49 8.32 4.13 -3.67
CA ALA A 49 8.48 4.78 -4.96
C ALA A 49 9.82 5.53 -5.10
N LEU A 50 10.38 6.02 -3.99
CA LEU A 50 11.72 6.61 -3.93
C LEU A 50 12.85 5.57 -3.78
N GLY A 51 12.54 4.28 -3.78
CA GLY A 51 13.52 3.19 -3.64
C GLY A 51 13.98 2.92 -2.21
N SER A 52 13.35 3.54 -1.20
CA SER A 52 13.70 3.41 0.22
C SER A 52 12.99 2.21 0.87
N TYR A 53 13.16 1.01 0.30
CA TYR A 53 12.45 -0.20 0.75
C TYR A 53 12.82 -0.61 2.18
N GLN A 54 14.11 -0.54 2.53
CA GLN A 54 14.60 -0.97 3.85
C GLN A 54 13.99 -0.18 5.01
N LEU A 55 13.73 1.12 4.79
CA LEU A 55 13.07 1.97 5.78
C LEU A 55 11.66 1.45 6.07
N VAL A 56 10.89 1.17 5.02
CA VAL A 56 9.52 0.67 5.12
C VAL A 56 9.48 -0.70 5.82
N ILE A 57 10.45 -1.57 5.53
CA ILE A 57 10.55 -2.90 6.14
C ILE A 57 10.84 -2.81 7.65
N ASN A 58 11.67 -1.86 8.05
CA ASN A 58 12.07 -1.67 9.44
C ASN A 58 11.01 -0.92 10.27
N GLU A 59 10.36 0.09 9.70
CA GLU A 59 9.38 0.92 10.40
C GLU A 59 8.01 0.22 10.59
N ILE A 60 7.64 -0.68 9.67
CA ILE A 60 6.35 -1.37 9.76
C ILE A 60 6.49 -2.63 10.61
N ASP A 61 5.98 -2.59 11.84
CA ASP A 61 5.92 -3.74 12.76
C ASP A 61 4.85 -4.76 12.37
N SER A 62 5.02 -6.02 12.77
CA SER A 62 4.04 -7.10 12.53
C SER A 62 2.68 -6.90 13.19
N SER A 63 2.59 -5.94 14.14
CA SER A 63 1.34 -5.55 14.80
C SER A 63 0.61 -4.41 14.08
N ALA A 64 1.17 -3.88 12.97
CA ALA A 64 0.55 -2.81 12.22
C ALA A 64 -0.72 -3.29 11.49
N ALA A 65 -1.56 -2.35 11.08
CA ALA A 65 -2.78 -2.66 10.35
C ALA A 65 -2.48 -3.43 9.06
N THR A 66 -3.40 -4.31 8.65
CA THR A 66 -3.34 -5.07 7.38
C THR A 66 -2.87 -4.24 6.16
N PRO A 67 -3.37 -3.02 5.90
CA PRO A 67 -2.87 -2.20 4.78
C PRO A 67 -1.39 -1.86 4.89
N LEU A 68 -0.86 -1.58 6.08
CA LEU A 68 0.56 -1.29 6.29
C LEU A 68 1.40 -2.55 6.11
N GLN A 69 0.93 -3.69 6.63
CA GLN A 69 1.57 -4.98 6.39
C GLN A 69 1.67 -5.31 4.89
N ALA A 70 0.61 -5.04 4.12
CA ALA A 70 0.62 -5.24 2.68
C ALA A 70 1.70 -4.35 2.00
N VAL A 71 1.84 -3.10 2.42
CA VAL A 71 2.89 -2.19 1.92
C VAL A 71 4.29 -2.69 2.27
N LYS A 72 4.51 -3.21 3.47
CA LYS A 72 5.76 -3.88 3.86
C LYS A 72 6.07 -5.08 2.97
N LEU A 73 5.05 -5.88 2.68
CA LEU A 73 5.16 -7.04 1.81
C LEU A 73 5.59 -6.63 0.39
N LEU A 74 5.01 -5.56 -0.16
CA LEU A 74 5.47 -4.97 -1.44
C LEU A 74 6.93 -4.50 -1.38
N ALA A 75 7.33 -3.84 -0.29
CA ALA A 75 8.70 -3.39 -0.13
C ALA A 75 9.70 -4.57 -0.12
N LEU A 76 9.35 -5.68 0.52
CA LEU A 76 10.15 -6.92 0.49
C LEU A 76 10.26 -7.50 -0.93
N TYR A 77 9.14 -7.53 -1.66
CA TYR A 77 9.10 -8.01 -3.05
C TYR A 77 10.02 -7.20 -3.98
N LEU A 78 10.01 -5.87 -3.83
CA LEU A 78 10.81 -4.96 -4.66
C LEU A 78 12.27 -4.87 -4.21
N SER A 79 12.56 -5.07 -2.91
CA SER A 79 13.92 -5.01 -2.36
C SER A 79 14.78 -6.19 -2.82
N ASN A 80 14.24 -7.41 -2.79
CA ASN A 80 15.02 -8.62 -3.04
C ASN A 80 14.33 -9.54 -4.05
N PRO A 81 14.97 -9.85 -5.19
CA PRO A 81 14.41 -10.77 -6.17
C PRO A 81 14.27 -12.21 -5.66
N GLU A 82 15.08 -12.61 -4.67
CA GLU A 82 15.03 -13.95 -4.06
C GLU A 82 13.79 -14.17 -3.19
N ASN A 83 13.27 -13.10 -2.58
CA ASN A 83 12.08 -13.19 -1.73
C ASN A 83 10.78 -13.14 -2.54
N LYS A 84 10.84 -12.87 -3.85
CA LYS A 84 9.65 -12.67 -4.69
C LYS A 84 8.66 -13.81 -4.58
N GLU A 85 9.12 -15.04 -4.73
CA GLU A 85 8.27 -16.25 -4.68
C GLU A 85 7.60 -16.43 -3.31
N THR A 86 8.35 -16.21 -2.22
CA THR A 86 7.82 -16.25 -0.85
C THR A 86 6.77 -15.15 -0.64
N THR A 87 7.02 -13.97 -1.19
CA THR A 87 6.15 -12.81 -1.06
C THR A 87 4.85 -12.99 -1.85
N ILE A 88 4.93 -13.56 -3.05
CA ILE A 88 3.78 -13.93 -3.88
C ILE A 88 2.95 -15.04 -3.20
N SER A 89 3.60 -16.05 -2.64
CA SER A 89 2.89 -17.10 -1.89
C SER A 89 2.14 -16.52 -0.69
N GLY A 90 2.77 -15.58 0.03
CA GLY A 90 2.13 -14.85 1.13
C GLY A 90 0.94 -14.01 0.68
N ILE A 91 1.05 -13.28 -0.45
CA ILE A 91 -0.08 -12.49 -0.96
C ILE A 91 -1.25 -13.39 -1.36
N HIS A 92 -1.00 -14.55 -1.98
CA HIS A 92 -2.03 -15.53 -2.29
C HIS A 92 -2.77 -16.05 -1.06
N GLU A 93 -2.03 -16.37 0.01
CA GLU A 93 -2.62 -16.82 1.27
C GLU A 93 -3.52 -15.73 1.86
N TRP A 94 -3.07 -14.47 1.85
CA TRP A 94 -3.83 -13.34 2.38
C TRP A 94 -5.04 -12.99 1.52
N LEU A 95 -4.97 -13.18 0.20
CA LEU A 95 -6.13 -13.03 -0.68
C LEU A 95 -7.17 -14.14 -0.48
N GLY A 96 -6.73 -15.34 -0.07
CA GLY A 96 -7.61 -16.45 0.29
C GLY A 96 -8.31 -16.28 1.63
N ASP A 97 -7.78 -15.43 2.52
CA ASP A 97 -8.35 -15.15 3.82
C ASP A 97 -9.52 -14.14 3.72
N PRO A 98 -10.75 -14.48 4.16
CA PRO A 98 -11.91 -13.60 4.03
C PRO A 98 -11.89 -12.38 4.97
N ALA A 99 -11.04 -12.37 6.01
CA ALA A 99 -10.92 -11.25 6.93
C ALA A 99 -9.98 -10.16 6.38
N VAL A 100 -8.88 -10.55 5.72
CA VAL A 100 -7.91 -9.60 5.14
C VAL A 100 -8.06 -9.40 3.63
N GLY A 101 -8.56 -10.40 2.90
CA GLY A 101 -8.72 -10.39 1.44
C GLY A 101 -9.74 -9.39 0.89
N ASN A 102 -10.54 -8.76 1.75
CA ASN A 102 -11.43 -7.66 1.37
C ASN A 102 -10.80 -6.26 1.48
N ASN A 103 -9.56 -6.15 1.98
CA ASN A 103 -8.89 -4.86 2.09
C ASN A 103 -8.49 -4.34 0.71
N PRO A 104 -8.87 -3.10 0.34
CA PRO A 104 -8.58 -2.53 -0.97
C PRO A 104 -7.07 -2.37 -1.21
N ILE A 105 -6.33 -1.92 -0.18
CA ILE A 105 -4.87 -1.77 -0.26
C ILE A 105 -4.18 -3.12 -0.50
N LEU A 106 -4.63 -4.20 0.15
CA LEU A 106 -4.06 -5.54 -0.07
C LEU A 106 -4.23 -6.00 -1.52
N ARG A 107 -5.43 -5.80 -2.08
CA ARG A 107 -5.73 -6.14 -3.48
C ARG A 107 -4.92 -5.29 -4.46
N LEU A 108 -4.70 -4.02 -4.14
CA LEU A 108 -3.84 -3.15 -4.93
C LEU A 108 -2.39 -3.66 -4.94
N ILE A 109 -1.84 -4.00 -3.77
CA ILE A 109 -0.49 -4.56 -3.66
C ILE A 109 -0.38 -5.87 -4.44
N ALA A 110 -1.36 -6.76 -4.29
CA ALA A 110 -1.44 -7.99 -5.07
C ALA A 110 -1.43 -7.73 -6.57
N GLY A 111 -2.26 -6.78 -7.04
CA GLY A 111 -2.30 -6.36 -8.44
C GLY A 111 -0.93 -5.89 -8.94
N ILE A 112 -0.22 -5.06 -8.17
CA ILE A 112 1.13 -4.58 -8.52
C ILE A 112 2.13 -5.74 -8.64
N MET A 113 2.10 -6.69 -7.70
CA MET A 113 2.97 -7.86 -7.72
C MET A 113 2.67 -8.77 -8.92
N PHE A 114 1.40 -9.09 -9.18
CA PHE A 114 0.99 -9.91 -10.33
C PHE A 114 1.30 -9.25 -11.67
N MET A 115 1.14 -7.93 -11.77
CA MET A 115 1.58 -7.15 -12.94
C MET A 115 3.09 -7.33 -13.19
N HIS A 116 3.90 -7.38 -12.14
CA HIS A 116 5.34 -7.58 -12.26
C HIS A 116 5.71 -9.03 -12.63
N GLU A 117 4.88 -10.01 -12.26
CA GLU A 117 5.01 -11.41 -12.68
C GLU A 117 4.41 -11.71 -14.07
N GLN A 118 3.87 -10.69 -14.75
CA GLN A 118 3.17 -10.81 -16.04
C GLN A 118 1.88 -11.65 -15.97
N ASP A 119 1.33 -11.90 -14.78
CA ASP A 119 0.03 -12.56 -14.60
C ASP A 119 -1.10 -11.53 -14.56
N TYR A 120 -1.46 -11.04 -15.74
CA TYR A 120 -2.47 -9.99 -15.91
C TYR A 120 -3.89 -10.47 -15.54
N ASN A 121 -4.17 -11.77 -15.61
CA ASN A 121 -5.50 -12.31 -15.30
C ASN A 121 -5.78 -12.25 -13.81
N GLU A 122 -4.82 -12.66 -12.97
CA GLU A 122 -4.97 -12.54 -11.52
C GLU A 122 -4.92 -11.10 -11.05
N ALA A 123 -4.04 -10.27 -11.65
CA ALA A 123 -4.02 -8.84 -11.36
C ALA A 123 -5.42 -8.21 -11.56
N LEU A 124 -6.02 -8.40 -12.75
CA LEU A 124 -7.34 -7.86 -13.06
C LEU A 124 -8.45 -8.43 -12.19
N LYS A 125 -8.38 -9.71 -11.83
CA LYS A 125 -9.38 -10.35 -10.96
C LYS A 125 -9.42 -9.69 -9.58
N HIS A 126 -8.26 -9.29 -9.05
CA HIS A 126 -8.16 -8.66 -7.74
C HIS A 126 -8.38 -7.15 -7.78
N THR A 127 -8.06 -6.46 -8.89
CA THR A 127 -8.30 -5.02 -9.03
C THR A 127 -9.70 -4.66 -9.57
N ASN A 128 -10.46 -5.60 -10.14
CA ASN A 128 -11.81 -5.35 -10.66
C ASN A 128 -12.87 -5.10 -9.58
N ALA A 129 -12.58 -5.42 -8.31
CA ALA A 129 -13.47 -5.07 -7.21
C ALA A 129 -13.31 -3.59 -6.86
N GLY A 130 -13.72 -2.72 -7.78
CA GLY A 130 -13.58 -1.27 -7.69
C GLY A 130 -14.37 -0.69 -6.51
N GLY A 131 -13.72 0.18 -5.75
CA GLY A 131 -14.30 0.75 -4.52
C GLY A 131 -13.53 1.93 -3.94
N THR A 132 -12.35 2.23 -4.45
CA THR A 132 -11.48 3.34 -4.03
C THR A 132 -10.79 3.90 -5.26
N MET A 133 -10.28 5.14 -5.26
CA MET A 133 -9.57 5.72 -6.43
C MET A 133 -8.38 4.88 -6.93
N GLU A 134 -7.95 3.89 -6.16
CA GLU A 134 -6.83 3.00 -6.47
C GLU A 134 -7.23 1.66 -7.08
N LEU A 135 -8.53 1.33 -7.09
CA LEU A 135 -9.13 0.09 -7.62
C LEU A 135 -10.34 0.43 -8.49
#